data_AF-A0A9N8H918-F1
#
_entry.id   AF-A0A9N8H918-F1
#
_cell.length_a   1.000
_cell.length_b   1.000
_cell.length_c   1.000
_cell.angle_alpha   90.00
_cell.angle_beta   90.00
_cell.angle_gamma   90.00
#
_symmetry.space_group_name_H-M   'P 1'
#
loop_
_entity.id
_entity.type
_entity.pdbx_description
1 polymer ?
#
loop_
_entity_poly.entity_id
_entity_poly.type
_entity_poly.pdbx_seq_one_letter_code
_entity_poly.pdbx_strand_id
1 'polypeptide(L)'
;MTTTNGIGLPLLSALCYGGSEVLVKVGTTGLAAHEVQLIKTIVTTLCFLGVAFNASGGAILHSKGFSSSSALVATCMTAGVCAFIGGLLKTTAIKNGAALGTVSALTAFYPAVAFVGSVAFFGEELKPNKVVGLGFALLSILAFSYEPKAAVKILKEE
;
A
#
# COMPACT_ATOMS: atom_id res chain seq x y z
N MET A 1 -24.35 16.75 -10.07
CA MET A 1 -23.58 16.47 -8.83
C MET A 1 -23.98 15.10 -8.33
N THR A 2 -23.29 14.05 -8.76
CA THR A 2 -23.43 12.71 -8.18
C THR A 2 -22.65 12.71 -6.88
N THR A 3 -23.36 12.68 -5.75
CA THR A 3 -22.80 12.38 -4.43
C THR A 3 -22.25 10.96 -4.45
N THR A 4 -21.03 10.80 -4.92
CA THR A 4 -20.31 9.53 -4.94
C THR A 4 -20.08 9.10 -3.49
N ASN A 5 -20.52 7.88 -3.16
CA ASN A 5 -20.47 7.26 -1.85
C ASN A 5 -19.08 7.39 -1.20
N GLY A 6 -18.90 8.35 -0.27
CA GLY A 6 -17.62 8.65 0.37
C GLY A 6 -16.99 7.48 1.13
N ILE A 7 -17.74 6.43 1.40
CA ILE A 7 -17.29 5.21 2.09
C ILE A 7 -17.01 4.06 1.11
N GLY A 8 -17.66 4.03 -0.05
CA GLY A 8 -17.59 2.88 -0.97
C GLY A 8 -16.20 2.71 -1.60
N LEU A 9 -15.58 3.81 -2.04
CA LEU A 9 -14.25 3.79 -2.65
C LEU A 9 -13.14 3.36 -1.66
N PRO A 10 -13.06 3.92 -0.44
CA PRO A 10 -12.10 3.44 0.56
C PRO A 10 -12.26 1.96 0.89
N LEU A 11 -13.50 1.48 1.00
CA LEU A 11 -13.77 0.09 1.37
C LEU A 11 -13.36 -0.89 0.26
N LEU A 12 -13.65 -0.54 -1.00
CA LEU A 12 -13.16 -1.30 -2.14
C LEU A 12 -11.63 -1.30 -2.21
N SER A 13 -11.00 -0.14 -1.96
CA SER A 13 -9.54 -0.05 -1.90
C SER A 13 -8.95 -0.97 -0.83
N ALA A 14 -9.54 -0.99 0.37
CA ALA A 14 -9.13 -1.88 1.45
C ALA A 14 -9.25 -3.36 1.07
N LEU A 15 -10.35 -3.76 0.40
CA LEU A 15 -10.53 -5.12 -0.09
C LEU A 15 -9.50 -5.49 -1.16
N CYS A 16 -9.24 -4.60 -2.12
CA CYS A 16 -8.24 -4.83 -3.16
C CYS A 16 -6.83 -4.95 -2.56
N TYR A 17 -6.46 -4.08 -1.62
CA TYR A 17 -5.17 -4.15 -0.94
C TYR A 17 -5.05 -5.44 -0.11
N GLY A 18 -6.04 -5.76 0.73
CA GLY A 18 -6.03 -6.98 1.53
C GLY A 18 -5.96 -8.26 0.69
N GLY A 19 -6.76 -8.34 -0.38
CA GLY A 19 -6.72 -9.45 -1.33
C GLY A 19 -5.37 -9.57 -2.03
N SER A 20 -4.74 -8.45 -2.38
CA SER A 20 -3.41 -8.46 -3.00
C SER A 20 -2.32 -9.06 -2.10
N GLU A 21 -2.40 -8.88 -0.77
CA GLU A 21 -1.44 -9.45 0.17
C GLU A 21 -1.55 -10.98 0.25
N VAL A 22 -2.78 -11.50 0.21
CA VAL A 22 -3.02 -12.95 0.16
C VAL A 22 -2.42 -13.54 -1.11
N LEU A 23 -2.63 -12.89 -2.26
CA LEU A 23 -2.05 -13.31 -3.54
C LEU A 23 -0.53 -13.26 -3.54
N VAL A 24 0.09 -12.25 -2.90
CA VAL A 24 1.54 -12.17 -2.75
C VAL A 24 2.05 -13.37 -1.94
N LYS A 25 1.40 -13.70 -0.82
CA LYS A 25 1.78 -14.87 -0.02
C LYS A 25 1.71 -16.17 -0.83
N VAL A 26 0.62 -16.35 -1.59
CA VAL A 26 0.47 -17.51 -2.49
C VAL A 26 1.59 -17.51 -3.54
N GLY A 27 1.89 -16.39 -4.19
CA GLY A 27 2.97 -16.28 -5.17
C GLY A 27 4.35 -16.61 -4.61
N THR A 28 4.63 -16.22 -3.36
CA THR A 28 5.93 -16.50 -2.71
C THR A 28 6.17 -17.98 -2.39
N THR A 29 5.16 -18.86 -2.54
CA THR A 29 5.35 -20.31 -2.36
C THR A 29 6.14 -20.95 -3.51
N GLY A 30 6.04 -20.42 -4.73
CA GLY A 30 6.68 -20.97 -5.92
C GLY A 30 7.72 -20.06 -6.58
N LEU A 31 7.73 -18.77 -6.24
CA LEU A 31 8.56 -17.76 -6.91
C LEU A 31 9.53 -17.07 -5.95
N ALA A 32 10.61 -16.50 -6.50
CA ALA A 32 11.48 -15.58 -5.79
C ALA A 32 10.76 -14.24 -5.50
N ALA A 33 11.16 -13.57 -4.41
CA ALA A 33 10.52 -12.33 -3.99
C ALA A 33 10.62 -11.23 -5.05
N HIS A 34 11.75 -11.19 -5.79
CA HIS A 34 11.94 -10.24 -6.89
C HIS A 34 11.03 -10.56 -8.09
N GLU A 35 10.76 -11.84 -8.38
CA GLU A 35 9.84 -12.25 -9.45
C GLU A 35 8.41 -11.87 -9.12
N VAL A 36 7.94 -12.17 -7.91
CA VAL A 36 6.60 -11.77 -7.44
C VAL A 36 6.43 -10.26 -7.48
N GLN A 37 7.43 -9.50 -7.01
CA GLN A 37 7.40 -8.04 -7.03
C GLN A 37 7.40 -7.48 -8.46
N LEU A 38 8.17 -8.07 -9.37
CA LEU A 38 8.23 -7.67 -10.78
C LEU A 38 6.88 -7.92 -11.47
N ILE A 39 6.30 -9.12 -11.31
CA ILE A 39 4.97 -9.45 -11.83
C ILE A 39 3.92 -8.48 -11.29
N LYS A 40 3.92 -8.24 -9.97
CA LYS A 40 3.01 -7.29 -9.33
C LYS A 40 3.14 -5.89 -9.92
N THR A 41 4.37 -5.43 -10.14
CA THR A 41 4.64 -4.10 -10.71
C THR A 41 4.14 -3.99 -12.15
N ILE A 42 4.37 -5.02 -12.98
CA ILE A 42 3.89 -5.06 -14.37
C ILE A 42 2.36 -5.03 -14.41
N VAL A 43 1.70 -5.93 -13.68
CA VAL A 43 0.22 -6.01 -13.66
C VAL A 43 -0.38 -4.69 -13.19
N THR A 44 0.17 -4.12 -12.11
CA THR A 44 -0.29 -2.83 -11.57
C THR A 44 -0.13 -1.71 -12.60
N THR A 45 1.00 -1.66 -13.30
CA THR A 45 1.26 -0.66 -14.35
C THR A 45 0.27 -0.79 -15.51
N LEU A 46 0.01 -2.02 -15.97
CA LEU A 46 -0.97 -2.29 -17.02
C LEU A 46 -2.40 -1.90 -16.59
N CYS A 47 -2.79 -2.18 -15.35
CA CYS A 47 -4.07 -1.76 -14.81
C CYS A 47 -4.19 -0.22 -14.79
N PHE A 48 -3.18 0.49 -14.29
CA PHE A 48 -3.18 1.95 -14.29
C PHE A 48 -3.21 2.54 -15.70
N LEU A 49 -2.50 1.93 -16.65
CA LEU A 49 -2.53 2.33 -18.04
C LEU A 49 -3.94 2.17 -18.63
N GLY A 50 -4.60 1.04 -18.37
CA GLY A 50 -5.98 0.80 -18.80
C GLY A 50 -6.99 1.79 -18.17
N VAL A 51 -6.82 2.12 -16.88
CA VAL A 51 -7.64 3.14 -16.22
C VAL A 51 -7.39 4.52 -16.83
N ALA A 52 -6.14 4.89 -17.09
CA ALA A 52 -5.80 6.17 -17.71
C ALA A 52 -6.38 6.29 -19.13
N PHE A 53 -6.30 5.23 -19.94
CA PHE A 53 -6.92 5.19 -21.28
C PHE A 53 -8.44 5.35 -21.23
N ASN A 54 -9.11 4.66 -20.30
CA ASN A 54 -10.57 4.78 -20.15
C ASN A 54 -10.98 6.15 -19.60
N ALA A 55 -10.31 6.64 -18.56
CA ALA A 55 -10.63 7.90 -17.90
C ALA A 55 -10.43 9.11 -18.83
N SER A 56 -9.53 9.00 -19.79
CA SER A 56 -9.27 10.05 -20.76
C SER A 56 -10.19 10.03 -21.97
N GLY A 57 -11.06 9.03 -22.14
CA GLY A 57 -11.93 8.90 -23.30
C GLY A 57 -11.18 8.90 -24.64
N GLY A 58 -9.92 8.45 -24.66
CA GLY A 58 -9.03 8.54 -25.82
C GLY A 58 -8.39 9.93 -26.05
N ALA A 59 -8.73 10.94 -25.26
CA ALA A 59 -8.27 12.33 -25.40
C ALA A 59 -6.90 12.62 -24.74
N ILE A 60 -6.26 11.67 -24.05
CA ILE A 60 -4.86 11.81 -23.57
C ILE A 60 -3.91 12.14 -24.74
N LEU A 61 -4.24 11.70 -25.95
CA LEU A 61 -3.47 12.02 -27.15
C LEU A 61 -3.76 13.42 -27.73
N HIS A 62 -4.81 14.11 -27.26
CA HIS A 62 -5.31 15.35 -27.89
C HIS A 62 -5.38 16.56 -26.94
N SER A 63 -5.25 16.38 -25.62
CA SER A 63 -5.32 17.51 -24.69
C SER A 63 -3.95 18.15 -24.45
N LYS A 64 -3.87 19.45 -24.72
CA LYS A 64 -2.74 20.35 -24.48
C LYS A 64 -2.24 20.23 -23.04
N GLY A 65 -0.99 19.81 -22.88
CA GLY A 65 -0.21 20.04 -21.67
C GLY A 65 -0.04 18.83 -20.77
N PHE A 66 0.73 17.83 -21.23
CA PHE A 66 1.60 17.12 -20.31
C PHE A 66 2.57 18.18 -19.76
N SER A 67 2.19 18.85 -18.67
CA SER A 67 3.06 19.79 -17.98
C SER A 67 4.18 18.96 -17.38
N SER A 68 5.21 18.73 -18.20
CA SER A 68 6.41 17.98 -17.85
C SER A 68 7.30 18.86 -16.98
N SER A 69 6.72 19.34 -15.88
CA SER A 69 7.52 19.92 -14.81
C SER A 69 8.47 18.82 -14.35
N SER A 70 9.76 19.07 -14.50
CA SER A 70 10.80 18.13 -14.08
C SER A 70 10.64 17.73 -12.61
N ALA A 71 10.09 18.63 -11.78
CA ALA A 71 9.74 18.37 -10.39
C ALA A 71 8.62 17.33 -10.22
N LEU A 72 7.58 17.37 -11.06
CA LEU A 72 6.49 16.39 -11.02
C LEU A 72 7.01 15.00 -11.42
N VAL A 73 7.77 14.94 -12.51
CA VAL A 73 8.40 13.70 -12.99
C VAL A 73 9.33 13.13 -11.91
N ALA A 74 10.20 13.95 -11.33
CA ALA A 74 11.10 13.53 -10.25
C ALA A 74 10.33 13.00 -9.05
N THR A 75 9.27 13.68 -8.61
CA THR A 75 8.45 13.25 -7.47
C THR A 75 7.75 11.90 -7.75
N CYS A 76 7.17 11.73 -8.94
CA CYS A 76 6.56 10.47 -9.35
C CYS A 76 7.57 9.33 -9.44
N MET A 77 8.77 9.60 -9.96
CA MET A 77 9.87 8.62 -10.02
C MET A 77 10.32 8.20 -8.62
N THR A 78 10.54 9.17 -7.72
CA THR A 78 10.90 8.88 -6.33
C THR A 78 9.81 8.06 -5.62
N ALA A 79 8.54 8.43 -5.79
CA ALA A 79 7.43 7.66 -5.23
C ALA A 79 7.39 6.22 -5.78
N GLY A 80 7.60 6.04 -7.08
CA GLY A 80 7.66 4.73 -7.72
C GLY A 80 8.80 3.85 -7.20
N VAL A 81 10.01 4.42 -7.07
CA VAL A 81 11.18 3.73 -6.51
C VAL A 81 10.94 3.32 -5.06
N CYS A 82 10.43 4.24 -4.23
CA CYS A 82 10.08 3.94 -2.84
C CYS A 82 9.03 2.81 -2.74
N ALA A 83 7.99 2.85 -3.57
CA ALA A 83 6.96 1.81 -3.62
C ALA A 83 7.54 0.46 -4.06
N PHE A 84 8.44 0.44 -5.04
CA PHE A 84 9.09 -0.78 -5.50
C PHE A 84 9.98 -1.40 -4.42
N ILE A 85 10.84 -0.60 -3.79
CA ILE A 85 11.73 -1.05 -2.70
C ILE A 85 10.90 -1.55 -1.52
N GLY A 86 9.90 -0.78 -1.09
CA GLY A 86 9.00 -1.18 0.01
C GLY A 86 8.25 -2.48 -0.30
N GLY A 87 7.75 -2.64 -1.52
CA GLY A 87 7.11 -3.87 -1.98
C GLY A 87 8.05 -5.07 -2.00
N LEU A 88 9.30 -4.87 -2.44
CA LEU A 88 10.33 -5.91 -2.46
C LEU A 88 10.71 -6.36 -1.04
N LEU A 89 10.96 -5.42 -0.14
CA LEU A 89 11.28 -5.72 1.26
C LEU A 89 10.14 -6.48 1.94
N LYS A 90 8.91 -6.03 1.72
CA LYS A 90 7.71 -6.70 2.23
C LYS A 90 7.57 -8.13 1.72
N THR A 91 7.71 -8.32 0.40
CA THR A 91 7.61 -9.64 -0.24
C THR A 91 8.73 -10.57 0.24
N THR A 92 9.93 -10.03 0.42
CA THR A 92 11.08 -10.76 0.98
C THR A 92 10.82 -11.20 2.41
N ALA A 93 10.25 -10.33 3.26
CA ALA A 93 9.89 -10.68 4.63
C ALA A 93 8.86 -11.83 4.67
N ILE A 94 7.80 -11.74 3.86
CA ILE A 94 6.78 -12.80 3.74
C ILE A 94 7.41 -14.11 3.28
N LYS A 95 8.27 -14.06 2.25
CA LYS A 95 8.98 -15.24 1.74
C LYS A 95 9.88 -15.89 2.79
N ASN A 96 10.51 -15.09 3.65
CA ASN A 96 11.36 -15.57 4.75
C ASN A 96 10.56 -16.08 5.97
N GLY A 97 9.25 -16.25 5.83
CA GLY A 97 8.39 -16.85 6.85
C GLY A 97 7.82 -15.85 7.86
N ALA A 98 7.96 -14.54 7.63
CA ALA A 98 7.28 -13.56 8.47
C ALA A 98 5.76 -13.75 8.37
N ALA A 99 5.08 -13.65 9.51
CA ALA A 99 3.63 -13.75 9.55
C ALA A 99 3.00 -12.62 8.71
N LEU A 100 2.12 -13.00 7.77
CA LEU A 100 1.45 -12.06 6.87
C LEU A 100 0.70 -10.97 7.64
N GLY A 101 0.06 -11.35 8.77
CA GLY A 101 -0.64 -10.42 9.65
C GLY A 101 0.29 -9.34 10.20
N THR A 102 1.43 -9.75 10.77
CA THR A 102 2.44 -8.84 11.31
C THR A 102 3.02 -7.92 10.23
N VAL A 103 3.40 -8.46 9.08
CA VAL A 103 3.93 -7.65 7.97
C VAL A 103 2.88 -6.65 7.47
N SER A 104 1.62 -7.09 7.30
CA SER A 104 0.53 -6.22 6.84
C SER A 104 0.25 -5.11 7.85
N ALA A 105 0.16 -5.45 9.14
CA ALA A 105 -0.05 -4.50 10.22
C ALA A 105 1.07 -3.46 10.27
N LEU A 106 2.33 -3.89 10.16
CA LEU A 106 3.48 -2.98 10.15
C LEU A 106 3.46 -2.06 8.92
N THR A 107 3.09 -2.58 7.75
CA THR A 107 2.97 -1.73 6.55
C THR A 107 1.82 -0.74 6.66
N ALA A 108 0.76 -1.06 7.39
CA ALA A 108 -0.36 -0.16 7.67
C ALA A 108 0.03 1.06 8.54
N PHE A 109 1.29 1.20 8.96
CA PHE A 109 1.82 2.46 9.53
C PHE A 109 1.96 3.59 8.50
N TYR A 110 1.91 3.31 7.20
CA TYR A 110 2.12 4.34 6.18
C TYR A 110 1.21 5.58 6.32
N PRO A 111 -0.07 5.51 6.77
CA PRO A 111 -0.89 6.69 7.01
C PRO A 111 -0.35 7.56 8.15
N ALA A 112 0.26 6.96 9.17
CA ALA A 112 0.90 7.71 10.26
C ALA A 112 2.11 8.48 9.75
N VAL A 113 2.95 7.82 8.94
CA VAL A 113 4.12 8.45 8.29
C VAL A 113 3.67 9.56 7.34
N ALA A 114 2.64 9.31 6.54
CA ALA A 114 2.06 10.30 5.63
C ALA A 114 1.49 11.50 6.38
N PHE A 115 0.82 11.28 7.51
CA PHE A 115 0.27 12.34 8.35
C PHE A 115 1.35 13.20 9.01
N VAL A 116 2.39 12.58 9.57
CA VAL A 116 3.55 13.33 10.12
C VAL A 116 4.24 14.13 9.02
N GLY A 117 4.41 13.53 7.83
CA GLY A 117 4.95 14.21 6.66
C GLY A 117 4.05 15.36 6.20
N SER A 118 2.73 15.20 6.17
CA SER A 118 1.82 16.25 5.71
C SER A 118 1.88 17.47 6.63
N VAL A 119 1.92 17.25 7.94
CA VAL A 119 2.10 18.33 8.92
C VAL A 119 3.46 19.00 8.78
N ALA A 120 4.54 18.21 8.67
CA ALA A 120 5.91 18.73 8.64
C ALA A 120 6.23 19.51 7.36
N PHE A 121 5.76 19.06 6.20
CA PHE A 121 6.11 19.64 4.90
C PHE A 121 5.07 20.60 4.34
N PHE A 122 3.78 20.41 4.66
CA PHE A 122 2.68 21.22 4.12
C PHE A 122 2.02 22.11 5.17
N GLY A 123 2.43 22.03 6.43
CA GLY A 123 1.87 22.85 7.51
C GLY A 123 0.39 22.55 7.78
N GLU A 124 -0.07 21.33 7.51
CA GLU A 124 -1.47 20.97 7.74
C GLU A 124 -1.86 21.11 9.22
N GLU A 125 -3.01 21.72 9.48
CA GLU A 125 -3.51 21.89 10.84
C GLU A 125 -3.98 20.57 11.47
N LEU A 126 -3.47 20.31 12.67
CA LEU A 126 -3.79 19.14 13.49
C LEU A 126 -5.10 19.35 14.25
N LYS A 127 -6.22 18.92 13.65
CA LYS A 127 -7.48 18.83 14.39
C LYS A 127 -7.43 17.68 15.40
N PRO A 128 -7.92 17.87 16.65
CA PRO A 128 -7.85 16.84 17.70
C PRO A 128 -8.49 15.50 17.30
N ASN A 129 -9.56 15.52 16.52
CA ASN A 129 -10.24 14.32 16.04
C ASN A 129 -9.36 13.45 15.13
N LYS A 130 -8.50 14.07 14.29
CA LYS A 130 -7.55 13.33 13.44
C LYS A 130 -6.48 12.64 14.28
N VAL A 131 -6.00 13.32 15.33
CA VAL A 131 -4.98 12.79 16.25
C VAL A 131 -5.53 11.59 17.03
N VAL A 132 -6.76 11.70 17.53
CA VAL A 132 -7.44 10.58 18.22
C VAL A 132 -7.62 9.38 17.28
N GLY A 133 -8.10 9.62 16.05
CA GLY A 133 -8.24 8.56 15.05
C GLY A 133 -6.91 7.88 14.71
N LEU A 134 -5.83 8.66 14.58
CA LEU A 134 -4.49 8.12 14.39
C LEU A 134 -4.03 7.28 15.59
N GLY A 135 -4.28 7.75 16.82
CA GLY A 135 -3.97 6.99 18.04
C GLY A 135 -4.65 5.61 18.06
N PHE A 136 -5.94 5.54 17.73
CA PHE A 136 -6.66 4.27 17.63
C PHE A 136 -6.11 3.35 16.52
N ALA A 137 -5.73 3.92 15.37
CA ALA A 137 -5.12 3.15 14.29
C ALA A 137 -3.77 2.54 14.73
N LEU A 138 -2.92 3.31 15.40
CA LEU A 138 -1.63 2.85 15.92
C LEU A 138 -1.80 1.75 16.97
N LEU A 139 -2.73 1.93 17.91
CA LEU A 139 -3.04 0.91 18.92
C LEU A 139 -3.55 -0.38 18.29
N SER A 140 -4.40 -0.28 17.26
CA SER A 140 -4.89 -1.45 16.53
C SER A 140 -3.75 -2.20 15.85
N ILE A 141 -2.82 -1.48 15.20
CA ILE A 141 -1.64 -2.09 14.57
C ILE A 141 -0.77 -2.81 15.61
N LEU A 142 -0.52 -2.19 16.76
CA LEU A 142 0.25 -2.79 17.84
C LEU A 142 -0.42 -4.06 18.38
N ALA A 143 -1.74 -4.03 18.55
CA ALA A 143 -2.51 -5.19 18.98
C ALA A 143 -2.43 -6.34 17.96
N PHE A 144 -2.54 -6.05 16.66
CA PHE A 144 -2.40 -7.05 15.59
C PHE A 144 -0.97 -7.57 15.41
N SER A 145 0.04 -6.78 15.76
CA SER A 145 1.45 -7.17 15.67
C SER A 145 1.91 -8.00 16.86
N TYR A 146 1.10 -8.08 17.93
CA TYR A 146 1.42 -8.87 19.11
C TYR A 146 1.11 -10.35 18.88
N GLU A 147 2.13 -11.13 18.52
CA GLU A 147 2.05 -12.60 18.50
C GLU A 147 2.48 -13.17 19.88
N PRO A 148 1.57 -13.79 20.66
CA PRO A 148 1.96 -14.43 21.90
C PRO A 148 2.87 -15.64 21.63
N LYS A 149 4.08 -15.62 22.21
CA LYS A 149 5.11 -16.70 22.09
C LYS A 149 4.60 -18.11 22.41
N ALA A 150 3.46 -18.25 23.09
CA ALA A 150 2.96 -19.53 23.59
C ALA A 150 2.33 -20.45 22.51
N ALA A 151 1.88 -19.91 21.37
CA ALA A 151 1.17 -20.71 20.36
C ALA A 151 2.09 -21.65 19.54
N VAL A 152 3.42 -21.48 19.60
CA VAL A 152 4.39 -22.22 18.77
C VAL A 152 4.71 -23.61 19.30
N LYS A 153 4.31 -23.96 20.55
CA LYS A 153 4.71 -25.22 21.18
C LYS A 153 3.79 -26.42 20.90
N ILE A 154 2.58 -26.24 20.39
CA ILE A 154 1.59 -27.34 20.27
C ILE A 154 1.67 -28.08 18.92
N LEU A 155 2.39 -27.57 17.91
CA LEU A 155 2.45 -28.16 16.57
C LEU A 155 3.78 -28.85 16.22
N LYS A 156 4.63 -29.16 17.21
CA LYS A 156 5.92 -29.85 17.01
C LYS A 156 5.99 -31.27 17.60
N GLU A 157 4.87 -31.84 18.02
CA GLU A 157 4.81 -33.20 18.59
C GLU A 157 3.92 -34.18 17.80
N GLU A 158 3.93 -34.10 16.46
CA GLU A 158 3.46 -35.19 15.59
C GLU A 158 4.50 -35.56 14.52
#